data_AF-A0A935V3P1-F1
#
_entry.id   AF-A0A935V3P1-F1
#
_cell.length_a   1.000
_cell.length_b   1.000
_cell.length_c   1.000
_cell.angle_alpha   90.00
_cell.angle_beta   90.00
_cell.angle_gamma   90.00
#
_symmetry.space_group_name_H-M   'P 1'
#
loop_
_entity.id
_entity.type
_entity.pdbx_description
1 polymer ?
#
loop_
_entity_poly.entity_id
_entity_poly.type
_entity_poly.pdbx_seq_one_letter_code
_entity_poly.pdbx_strand_id
1 'polypeptide(L)'
;MKSDQSGFTLIELIVVIVILGILAATALPKFVDFKSDAAAAAVQGVAGAVSSSAALNYGKYQISTGAAQQLNTATACNTLVTNTKTGLAGGATALTDAHVTIQTEADCSGAVAAGTTKNCTLRSTDDTSKTANAIVICTG
;
A
#
# COMPACT_ATOMS: atom_id res chain seq x y z
N MET A 1 13.55 -44.63 43.82
CA MET A 1 13.76 -43.20 43.47
C MET A 1 12.42 -42.50 43.62
N LYS A 2 12.26 -41.66 44.65
CA LYS A 2 11.03 -40.87 44.84
C LYS A 2 11.21 -39.59 44.03
N SER A 3 10.34 -39.35 43.07
CA SER A 3 10.31 -38.11 42.30
C SER A 3 9.56 -37.07 43.13
N ASP A 4 10.25 -36.02 43.58
CA ASP A 4 9.62 -34.83 44.15
C ASP A 4 8.80 -34.15 43.05
N GLN A 5 7.48 -34.34 43.07
CA GLN A 5 6.58 -33.47 42.32
C GLN A 5 6.55 -32.11 43.02
N SER A 6 7.43 -31.21 42.60
CA SER A 6 7.35 -29.79 42.94
C SER A 6 6.13 -29.21 42.23
N GLY A 7 5.00 -29.10 42.94
CA GLY A 7 3.82 -28.40 42.45
C GLY A 7 4.12 -26.91 42.26
N PHE A 8 3.54 -26.31 41.23
CA PHE A 8 3.63 -24.87 40.97
C PHE A 8 2.90 -24.11 42.08
N THR A 9 3.54 -23.09 42.66
CA THR A 9 2.92 -22.35 43.77
C THR A 9 1.87 -21.36 43.25
N LEU A 10 0.81 -21.11 44.03
CA LEU A 10 -0.20 -20.10 43.68
C LEU A 10 0.42 -18.71 43.52
N ILE A 11 1.46 -18.40 44.30
CA ILE A 11 2.16 -17.12 44.23
C ILE A 11 2.97 -16.96 42.94
N GLU A 12 3.59 -18.02 42.43
CA GLU A 12 4.26 -17.98 41.12
C GLU A 12 3.25 -17.65 40.01
N LEU A 13 2.07 -18.26 40.05
CA LEU A 13 1.06 -18.04 39.03
C LEU A 13 0.53 -16.59 39.07
N ILE A 14 0.35 -16.04 40.27
CA ILE A 14 -0.06 -14.64 40.47
C ILE A 14 1.01 -13.67 39.96
N VAL A 15 2.29 -13.90 40.28
CA VAL A 15 3.39 -13.03 39.81
C VAL A 15 3.46 -13.03 38.27
N VAL A 16 3.28 -14.18 37.63
CA VAL A 16 3.33 -14.28 36.17
C VAL A 16 2.22 -13.45 35.51
N ILE A 17 0.97 -13.57 35.97
CA ILE A 17 -0.13 -12.79 35.39
C ILE A 17 0.00 -11.28 35.65
N VAL A 18 0.60 -10.88 36.78
CA VAL A 18 0.88 -9.47 37.08
C VAL A 18 1.93 -8.93 36.11
N ILE A 19 3.02 -9.66 35.87
CA ILE A 19 4.06 -9.27 34.92
C ILE A 19 3.47 -9.20 33.50
N LEU A 20 2.69 -10.21 33.08
CA LEU A 20 2.02 -10.21 31.78
C LEU A 20 1.03 -9.03 31.65
N GLY A 21 0.35 -8.64 32.72
CA GLY A 21 -0.53 -7.47 32.74
C GLY A 21 0.21 -6.15 32.47
N ILE A 22 1.38 -5.96 33.10
CA ILE A 22 2.22 -4.76 32.90
C ILE A 22 2.80 -4.73 31.47
N LEU A 23 3.30 -5.87 30.99
CA LEU A 23 3.82 -5.98 29.62
C LEU A 23 2.72 -5.72 28.58
N ALA A 24 1.51 -6.25 28.78
CA ALA A 24 0.39 -6.03 27.89
C ALA A 24 -0.03 -4.55 27.87
N ALA A 25 -0.11 -3.90 29.04
CA ALA A 25 -0.49 -2.49 29.15
C ALA A 25 0.47 -1.53 28.42
N THR A 26 1.76 -1.88 28.35
CA THR A 26 2.79 -1.04 27.71
C THR A 26 3.04 -1.40 26.25
N ALA A 27 2.92 -2.68 25.87
CA ALA A 27 3.17 -3.14 24.51
C ALA A 27 1.99 -2.86 23.56
N LEU A 28 0.75 -2.91 24.05
CA LEU A 28 -0.43 -2.79 23.20
C LEU A 28 -0.57 -1.42 22.50
N PRO A 29 -0.37 -0.27 23.18
CA PRO A 29 -0.41 1.03 22.51
C PRO A 29 0.63 1.15 21.39
N LYS A 30 1.87 0.71 21.67
CA LYS A 30 2.98 0.73 20.70
C LYS A 30 2.70 -0.14 19.48
N PHE A 31 2.07 -1.30 19.67
CA PHE A 31 1.74 -2.19 18.57
C PHE A 31 0.70 -1.58 17.61
N VAL A 32 -0.28 -0.83 18.14
CA VAL A 32 -1.27 -0.12 17.32
C VAL A 32 -0.61 0.99 16.49
N ASP A 33 0.28 1.77 17.10
CA ASP A 33 1.02 2.82 16.39
C ASP A 33 1.85 2.23 15.24
N PHE A 34 2.59 1.15 15.49
CA PHE A 34 3.40 0.49 14.46
C PHE A 34 2.56 -0.05 13.30
N LYS A 35 1.36 -0.57 13.56
CA LYS A 35 0.47 -1.01 12.48
C LYS A 35 0.03 0.18 11.61
N SER A 36 -0.28 1.31 12.23
CA SER A 36 -0.68 2.53 11.51
C SER A 36 0.47 3.09 10.65
N ASP A 37 1.69 3.08 11.17
CA ASP A 37 2.88 3.52 10.45
C ASP A 37 3.25 2.57 9.30
N ALA A 38 3.12 1.25 9.52
CA ALA A 38 3.33 0.25 8.48
C ALA A 38 2.34 0.42 7.32
N ALA A 39 1.05 0.65 7.62
CA ALA A 39 0.03 0.92 6.61
C ALA A 39 0.33 2.20 5.81
N ALA A 40 0.82 3.25 6.49
CA ALA A 40 1.24 4.49 5.83
C ALA A 40 2.43 4.27 4.87
N ALA A 41 3.45 3.53 5.32
CA ALA A 41 4.63 3.22 4.51
C ALA A 41 4.28 2.34 3.30
N ALA A 42 3.40 1.35 3.47
CA ALA A 42 2.93 0.48 2.39
C ALA A 42 2.24 1.29 1.28
N VAL A 43 1.27 2.14 1.65
CA VAL A 43 0.54 2.99 0.69
C VAL A 43 1.47 3.98 -0.03
N GLN A 44 2.44 4.56 0.68
CA GLN A 44 3.45 5.44 0.07
C GLN A 44 4.36 4.68 -0.91
N GLY A 45 4.81 3.48 -0.55
CA GLY A 45 5.62 2.63 -1.41
C GLY A 45 4.89 2.29 -2.71
N VAL A 46 3.62 1.89 -2.61
CA VAL A 46 2.79 1.62 -3.79
C VAL A 46 2.55 2.89 -4.62
N ALA A 47 2.26 4.03 -3.99
CA ALA A 47 2.08 5.30 -4.72
C ALA A 47 3.35 5.71 -5.49
N GLY A 48 4.53 5.47 -4.90
CA GLY A 48 5.82 5.66 -5.57
C GLY A 48 6.00 4.72 -6.77
N ALA A 49 5.62 3.45 -6.62
CA ALA A 49 5.67 2.47 -7.72
C ALA A 49 4.72 2.85 -8.87
N VAL A 50 3.49 3.28 -8.57
CA VAL A 50 2.54 3.78 -9.58
C VAL A 50 3.11 5.00 -10.30
N SER A 51 3.68 5.95 -9.55
CA SER A 51 4.29 7.16 -10.13
C SER A 51 5.47 6.85 -11.04
N SER A 52 6.33 5.90 -10.63
CA SER A 52 7.44 5.41 -11.45
C SER A 52 6.94 4.73 -12.72
N SER A 53 5.92 3.87 -12.62
CA SER A 53 5.32 3.21 -13.79
C SER A 53 4.68 4.21 -14.76
N ALA A 54 4.09 5.30 -14.26
CA ALA A 54 3.55 6.38 -15.09
C ALA A 54 4.65 7.13 -15.84
N ALA A 55 5.77 7.44 -15.18
CA ALA A 55 6.94 8.05 -15.81
C ALA A 55 7.55 7.16 -16.89
N LEU A 56 7.70 5.86 -16.60
CA LEU A 56 8.18 4.88 -17.58
C LEU A 56 7.23 4.74 -18.77
N ASN A 57 5.92 4.68 -18.51
CA ASN A 57 4.91 4.62 -19.56
C ASN A 57 4.93 5.85 -20.46
N TYR A 58 5.05 7.04 -19.88
CA TYR A 58 5.17 8.28 -20.65
C TYR A 58 6.49 8.34 -21.45
N GLY A 59 7.60 7.88 -20.87
CA GLY A 59 8.86 7.72 -21.60
C GLY A 59 8.71 6.81 -22.83
N LYS A 60 8.01 5.69 -22.68
CA LYS A 60 7.68 4.79 -23.79
C LYS A 60 6.79 5.48 -24.83
N TYR A 61 5.84 6.30 -24.39
CA TYR A 61 4.90 7.01 -25.27
C TYR A 61 5.61 8.01 -26.18
N GLN A 62 6.63 8.70 -25.66
CA GLN A 62 7.44 9.65 -26.43
C GLN A 62 8.31 8.97 -27.51
N ILE A 63 8.68 7.71 -27.31
CA ILE A 63 9.49 6.94 -28.29
C ILE A 63 8.57 6.28 -29.32
N SER A 64 7.51 5.63 -28.86
CA SER A 64 6.53 4.97 -29.70
C SER A 64 5.21 4.85 -28.95
N THR A 65 4.17 5.48 -29.50
CA THR A 65 2.81 5.43 -28.95
C THR A 65 2.30 3.98 -28.83
N GLY A 66 2.74 3.09 -29.73
CA GLY A 66 2.42 1.67 -29.72
C GLY A 66 3.16 0.86 -28.64
N ALA A 67 4.25 1.37 -28.09
CA ALA A 67 5.00 0.72 -27.01
C ALA A 67 4.48 1.09 -25.61
N ALA A 68 3.74 2.20 -25.47
CA ALA A 68 3.11 2.63 -24.22
C ALA A 68 1.65 2.17 -24.08
N GLN A 69 1.17 2.14 -22.85
CA GLN A 69 -0.25 2.10 -22.55
C GLN A 69 -0.83 3.52 -22.71
N GLN A 70 -1.93 3.64 -23.44
CA GLN A 70 -2.62 4.92 -23.52
C GLN A 70 -3.42 5.18 -22.24
N LEU A 71 -3.22 6.37 -21.69
CA LEU A 71 -3.81 6.92 -20.47
C LEU A 71 -4.60 8.17 -20.85
N ASN A 72 -5.67 7.97 -21.63
CA ASN A 72 -6.66 8.96 -22.07
C ASN A 72 -8.06 8.61 -21.54
N THR A 73 -8.12 7.97 -20.37
CA THR A 73 -9.36 7.49 -19.74
C THR A 73 -9.55 8.15 -18.39
N ALA A 74 -10.79 8.12 -17.88
CA ALA A 74 -11.09 8.61 -16.54
C ALA A 74 -10.51 7.72 -15.43
N THR A 75 -10.06 6.51 -15.79
CA THR A 75 -9.52 5.50 -14.88
C THR A 75 -8.05 5.22 -15.20
N ALA A 76 -7.26 6.27 -15.42
CA ALA A 76 -5.87 6.12 -15.86
C ALA A 76 -5.01 5.41 -14.80
N CYS A 77 -5.27 5.64 -13.52
CA CYS A 77 -4.57 4.99 -12.41
C CYS A 77 -4.86 3.49 -12.38
N ASN A 78 -6.13 3.09 -12.46
CA ASN A 78 -6.52 1.69 -12.56
C ASN A 78 -5.92 1.02 -13.82
N THR A 79 -5.89 1.73 -14.94
CA THR A 79 -5.29 1.25 -16.19
C THR A 79 -3.78 1.03 -16.02
N LEU A 80 -3.10 1.94 -15.32
CA LEU A 80 -1.67 1.83 -15.02
C LEU A 80 -1.36 0.61 -14.18
N VAL A 81 -2.16 0.38 -13.14
CA VAL A 81 -1.92 -0.72 -12.22
C VAL A 81 -2.31 -2.04 -12.82
N THR A 82 -3.38 -2.15 -13.61
CA THR A 82 -3.86 -3.44 -14.15
C THR A 82 -3.13 -3.93 -15.39
N ASN A 83 -2.36 -3.06 -16.06
CA ASN A 83 -1.80 -3.35 -17.37
C ASN A 83 -0.32 -3.76 -17.31
N THR A 84 0.01 -4.88 -17.95
CA THR A 84 1.39 -5.42 -17.95
C THR A 84 2.38 -4.58 -18.77
N LYS A 85 1.89 -3.71 -19.65
CA LYS A 85 2.71 -2.84 -20.53
C LYS A 85 3.38 -1.70 -19.77
N THR A 86 2.94 -1.40 -18.55
CA THR A 86 3.50 -0.33 -17.69
C THR A 86 4.71 -0.80 -16.88
N GLY A 87 5.03 -2.10 -16.91
CA GLY A 87 6.16 -2.67 -16.15
C GLY A 87 5.89 -2.83 -14.65
N LEU A 88 4.69 -2.46 -14.18
CA LEU A 88 4.23 -2.82 -12.85
C LEU A 88 3.75 -4.28 -12.89
N ALA A 89 4.61 -5.20 -12.48
CA ALA A 89 4.36 -6.64 -12.58
C ALA A 89 3.06 -7.04 -11.82
N GLY A 90 2.12 -7.70 -12.50
CA GLY A 90 0.96 -8.35 -11.87
C GLY A 90 -0.12 -7.40 -11.36
N GLY A 91 -0.64 -6.55 -12.24
CA GLY A 91 -1.68 -5.60 -11.90
C GLY A 91 -2.88 -6.08 -11.10
N ALA A 92 -3.53 -5.16 -10.36
CA ALA A 92 -4.52 -5.40 -9.30
C ALA A 92 -4.06 -6.35 -8.17
N THR A 93 -3.42 -7.48 -8.49
CA THR A 93 -2.85 -8.43 -7.53
C THR A 93 -1.74 -7.80 -6.70
N ALA A 94 -0.90 -6.95 -7.29
CA ALA A 94 0.10 -6.17 -6.55
C ALA A 94 -0.52 -5.16 -5.57
N LEU A 95 -1.71 -4.62 -5.88
CA LEU A 95 -2.42 -3.72 -4.96
C LEU A 95 -3.12 -4.50 -3.83
N THR A 96 -3.74 -5.64 -4.15
CA THR A 96 -4.40 -6.49 -3.16
C THR A 96 -3.41 -7.15 -2.21
N ASP A 97 -2.24 -7.60 -2.71
CA ASP A 97 -1.17 -8.16 -1.88
C ASP A 97 -0.52 -7.09 -0.98
N ALA A 98 -0.52 -5.84 -1.44
CA ALA A 98 -0.04 -4.70 -0.66
C ALA A 98 -1.08 -4.07 0.28
N HIS A 99 -2.32 -4.61 0.36
CA HIS A 99 -3.39 -4.03 1.18
C HIS A 99 -3.69 -2.55 0.82
N VAL A 100 -3.67 -2.23 -0.48
CA VAL A 100 -3.92 -0.88 -1.02
C VAL A 100 -5.05 -0.91 -2.04
N THR A 101 -5.88 0.13 -2.04
CA THR A 101 -6.94 0.34 -3.02
C THR A 101 -6.83 1.72 -3.62
N ILE A 102 -7.39 1.91 -4.83
CA ILE A 102 -7.52 3.24 -5.40
C ILE A 102 -8.77 3.90 -4.83
N GLN A 103 -8.61 5.08 -4.23
CA GLN A 103 -9.69 5.88 -3.67
C GLN A 103 -10.21 6.90 -4.69
N THR A 104 -9.29 7.55 -5.42
CA THR A 104 -9.63 8.50 -6.48
C THR A 104 -8.76 8.23 -7.70
N GLU A 105 -9.39 8.22 -8.86
CA GLU A 105 -8.69 8.00 -10.12
C GLU A 105 -8.08 9.30 -10.65
N ALA A 106 -7.02 9.15 -11.43
CA ALA A 106 -6.51 10.21 -12.29
C ALA A 106 -7.36 10.27 -13.57
N ASP A 107 -8.14 11.33 -13.71
CA ASP A 107 -8.94 11.56 -14.91
C ASP A 107 -8.10 12.19 -16.03
N CYS A 108 -7.77 11.36 -17.01
CA CYS A 108 -7.14 11.75 -18.26
C CYS A 108 -8.11 11.69 -19.45
N SER A 109 -9.42 11.60 -19.21
CA SER A 109 -10.42 11.57 -20.28
C SER A 109 -10.60 12.94 -20.95
N GLY A 110 -11.01 12.91 -22.22
CA GLY A 110 -11.13 14.11 -23.06
C GLY A 110 -9.82 14.50 -23.73
N ALA A 111 -9.78 15.66 -24.36
CA ALA A 111 -8.59 16.19 -25.07
C ALA A 111 -7.54 16.73 -24.08
N VAL A 112 -7.08 15.89 -23.15
CA VAL A 112 -6.01 16.23 -22.21
C VAL A 112 -4.68 16.16 -22.94
N ALA A 113 -3.88 17.23 -22.88
CA ALA A 113 -2.58 17.24 -23.54
C ALA A 113 -1.66 16.14 -22.97
N ALA A 114 -0.94 15.44 -23.84
CA ALA A 114 0.08 14.48 -23.43
C ALA A 114 1.12 15.16 -22.52
N GLY A 115 1.52 14.48 -21.44
CA GLY A 115 2.44 15.04 -20.44
C GLY A 115 1.73 15.79 -19.31
N THR A 116 0.41 15.96 -19.36
CA THR A 116 -0.35 16.52 -18.25
C THR A 116 -0.30 15.56 -17.05
N THR A 117 0.12 16.07 -15.90
CA THR A 117 0.12 15.31 -14.66
C THR A 117 -1.23 15.38 -13.95
N LYS A 118 -1.71 14.24 -13.48
CA LYS A 118 -2.91 14.09 -12.66
C LYS A 118 -2.57 13.26 -11.42
N ASN A 119 -3.28 13.51 -10.34
CA ASN A 119 -3.09 12.76 -9.10
C ASN A 119 -4.17 11.69 -8.99
N CYS A 120 -3.75 10.53 -8.51
CA CYS A 120 -4.59 9.43 -8.09
C CYS A 120 -4.32 9.20 -6.60
N THR A 121 -5.36 9.11 -5.77
CA THR A 121 -5.18 8.85 -4.35
C THR A 121 -5.35 7.36 -4.08
N LEU A 122 -4.32 6.76 -3.49
CA LEU A 122 -4.34 5.40 -2.98
C LEU A 122 -4.65 5.41 -1.49
N ARG A 123 -5.31 4.36 -1.01
CA ARG A 123 -5.74 4.21 0.38
C ARG A 123 -5.46 2.80 0.90
N SER A 124 -4.98 2.71 2.14
CA SER A 124 -4.77 1.41 2.80
C SER A 124 -6.12 0.75 3.10
N THR A 125 -6.18 -0.57 2.95
CA THR A 125 -7.30 -1.39 3.42
C THR A 125 -7.22 -1.71 4.91
N ASP A 126 -6.03 -1.64 5.51
CA ASP A 126 -5.80 -1.93 6.92
C ASP A 126 -6.08 -0.73 7.84
N ASP A 127 -5.83 0.49 7.35
CA ASP A 127 -6.18 1.75 8.00
C ASP A 127 -6.63 2.75 6.94
N THR A 128 -7.95 2.91 6.80
CA THR A 128 -8.55 3.78 5.79
C THR A 128 -8.21 5.27 5.95
N SER A 129 -7.62 5.66 7.07
CA SER A 129 -7.14 7.02 7.33
C SER A 129 -5.80 7.29 6.64
N LYS A 130 -5.10 6.24 6.17
CA LYS A 130 -3.80 6.36 5.49
C LYS A 130 -4.00 6.37 3.98
N THR A 131 -3.60 7.50 3.38
CA THR A 131 -3.68 7.73 1.94
C THR A 131 -2.36 8.28 1.42
N ALA A 132 -2.03 7.99 0.15
CA ALA A 132 -0.93 8.63 -0.56
C ALA A 132 -1.33 8.97 -1.99
N ASN A 133 -0.76 10.04 -2.53
CA ASN A 133 -1.00 10.46 -3.89
C ASN A 133 0.07 9.87 -4.82
N ALA A 134 -0.39 9.15 -5.83
CA ALA A 134 0.41 8.75 -6.96
C ALA A 134 0.25 9.76 -8.11
N ILE A 135 1.34 10.02 -8.81
CA ILE A 135 1.39 10.86 -10.00
C ILE A 135 1.15 9.99 -11.22
N VAL A 136 0.16 10.38 -12.03
CA VAL A 136 -0.14 9.78 -13.33
C VAL A 136 0.12 10.81 -14.42
N ILE A 137 0.75 10.40 -15.52
CA ILE A 137 1.03 11.28 -16.66
C ILE A 137 0.13 10.85 -17.81
N CYS A 138 -0.77 11.73 -18.23
CA CYS A 138 -1.70 11.45 -19.31
C CYS A 138 -0.95 11.34 -20.65
N THR A 139 -1.41 10.42 -21.48
CA THR A 139 -0.99 10.31 -22.89
C THR A 139 -2.20 10.77 -23.70
N GLY A 140 -2.08 11.88 -24.42
CA GLY A 140 -3.22 12.59 -25.02
C GLY A 140 -4.10 11.79 -25.96
#